data_AF-A0A1Y1WJX3-F1
#
_entry.id   AF-A0A1Y1WJX3-F1
#
_cell.length_a   1.000
_cell.length_b   1.000
_cell.length_c   1.000
_cell.angle_alpha   90.00
_cell.angle_beta   90.00
_cell.angle_gamma   90.00
#
_symmetry.space_group_name_H-M   'P 1'
#
loop_
_entity.id
_entity.type
_entity.pdbx_description
1 polymer ?
#
loop_
_entity_poly.entity_id
_entity_poly.type
_entity_poly.pdbx_seq_one_letter_code
_entity_poly.pdbx_strand_id
1 'polypeptide(L)'
;IYECSYMCKCSKDCPNRAIQRGSNLKLTIFRTTRKGWGVCTEQPIRRGQYICRYTGELLTFQESDTRNTSDMTYLFDLDKEVPIGEQPEYTIDARRYGNVSRFFNHSCDPNLTAFAAYVTHLNPMMTELAFFANCDIMPGKELTFDY
;
A
#
# COMPACT_ATOMS: atom_id res chain seq x y z
N ILE A 1 -6.25 -10.46 -2.22
CA ILE A 1 -5.83 -10.81 -3.60
C ILE A 1 -4.82 -11.93 -3.50
N TYR A 2 -4.99 -13.04 -4.22
CA TYR A 2 -4.01 -14.13 -4.26
C TYR A 2 -3.33 -14.14 -5.63
N GLU A 3 -2.05 -13.78 -5.70
CA GLU A 3 -1.29 -13.85 -6.95
C GLU A 3 -0.62 -15.21 -7.15
N CYS A 4 -0.30 -15.52 -8.40
CA CYS A 4 0.57 -16.64 -8.70
C CYS A 4 1.98 -16.38 -8.14
N SER A 5 2.57 -17.37 -7.48
CA SER A 5 3.91 -17.29 -6.91
C SER A 5 4.93 -18.10 -7.72
N TYR A 6 6.18 -18.18 -7.26
CA TYR A 6 7.21 -19.02 -7.90
C TYR A 6 6.86 -20.52 -7.90
N MET A 7 5.90 -20.95 -7.07
CA MET A 7 5.38 -22.31 -7.04
C MET A 7 4.39 -22.60 -8.18
N CYS A 8 3.88 -21.58 -8.86
CA CYS A 8 2.96 -21.75 -9.99
C CYS A 8 3.73 -22.06 -11.29
N LYS A 9 3.16 -22.93 -12.13
CA LYS A 9 3.74 -23.32 -13.43
C LYS A 9 3.60 -22.25 -14.54
N CYS A 10 2.90 -21.15 -14.27
CA CYS A 10 2.67 -20.09 -15.24
C CYS A 10 3.92 -19.21 -15.43
N SER A 11 4.05 -18.60 -16.61
CA SER A 11 5.15 -17.69 -16.93
C SER A 11 5.06 -16.37 -16.16
N LYS A 12 6.09 -15.52 -16.31
CA LYS A 12 6.12 -14.15 -15.76
C LYS A 12 5.02 -13.25 -16.35
N ASP A 13 4.52 -13.58 -17.53
CA ASP A 13 3.46 -12.84 -18.21
C ASP A 13 2.05 -13.19 -17.71
N CYS A 14 1.93 -14.15 -16.79
CA CYS A 14 0.67 -14.52 -16.18
C CYS A 14 -0.12 -13.28 -15.71
N PRO A 15 -1.42 -13.16 -16.07
CA PRO A 15 -2.23 -12.01 -15.69
C PRO A 15 -2.44 -11.90 -14.18
N ASN A 16 -2.30 -13.00 -13.44
CA ASN A 16 -2.35 -13.05 -11.97
C ASN A 16 -0.99 -12.79 -11.30
N ARG A 17 -0.17 -11.92 -11.91
CA ARG A 17 1.15 -11.48 -11.41
C ARG A 17 1.32 -9.97 -11.55
N ALA A 18 0.24 -9.20 -11.41
CA ALA A 18 0.24 -7.75 -11.63
C ALA A 18 1.01 -6.98 -10.53
N ILE A 19 0.83 -7.33 -9.26
CA ILE A 19 1.45 -6.68 -8.10
C ILE A 19 2.96 -6.95 -8.09
N GLN A 20 3.37 -8.22 -8.26
CA GLN A 20 4.80 -8.58 -8.30
C GLN A 20 5.52 -8.02 -9.52
N ARG A 21 4.82 -7.82 -10.65
CA ARG A 21 5.40 -7.20 -11.85
C ARG A 21 5.74 -5.73 -11.63
N GLY A 22 5.08 -5.09 -10.66
CA GLY A 22 5.24 -3.66 -10.44
C GLY A 22 4.41 -2.83 -11.42
N SER A 23 4.48 -1.52 -11.26
CA SER A 23 3.92 -0.56 -12.20
C SER A 23 5.04 0.33 -12.74
N ASN A 24 4.91 0.77 -13.98
CA ASN A 24 5.80 1.78 -14.59
C ASN A 24 5.19 3.19 -14.47
N LEU A 25 4.38 3.43 -13.43
CA LEU A 25 3.75 4.72 -13.23
C LEU A 25 4.80 5.76 -12.82
N LYS A 26 4.75 6.93 -13.47
CA LYS A 26 5.51 8.11 -13.03
C LYS A 26 4.74 8.83 -11.94
N LEU A 27 5.18 8.63 -10.70
CA LEU A 27 4.62 9.23 -9.51
C LEU A 27 5.56 10.33 -9.01
N THR A 28 4.98 11.47 -8.65
CA THR A 28 5.73 12.66 -8.24
C THR A 28 5.30 13.07 -6.84
N ILE A 29 6.28 13.15 -5.94
CA ILE A 29 6.07 13.68 -4.60
C ILE A 29 6.07 15.21 -4.70
N PHE A 30 5.06 15.85 -4.12
CA PHE A 30 4.93 17.30 -4.14
C PHE A 30 4.54 17.84 -2.76
N ARG A 31 4.83 19.12 -2.52
CA ARG A 31 4.44 19.80 -1.28
C ARG A 31 3.00 20.31 -1.42
N THR A 32 2.11 19.82 -0.58
CA THR A 32 0.75 20.32 -0.46
C THR A 32 0.71 21.61 0.37
N THR A 33 -0.39 22.35 0.30
CA THR A 33 -0.57 23.58 1.07
C THR A 33 -0.82 23.34 2.57
N ARG A 34 -1.45 22.20 2.94
CA ARG A 34 -1.93 21.96 4.32
C ARG A 34 -1.60 20.58 4.90
N LYS A 35 -1.40 19.56 4.07
CA LYS A 35 -1.23 18.15 4.48
C LYS A 35 0.24 17.71 4.51
N GLY A 36 1.17 18.65 4.37
CA GLY A 36 2.58 18.32 4.22
C GLY A 36 2.88 17.83 2.80
N TRP A 37 3.42 16.62 2.67
CA TRP A 37 3.76 16.04 1.36
C TRP A 37 2.58 15.24 0.80
N GLY A 38 2.48 15.14 -0.52
CA GLY A 38 1.49 14.34 -1.22
C GLY A 38 2.12 13.70 -2.45
N VAL A 39 1.36 12.83 -3.11
CA VAL A 39 1.79 12.20 -4.37
C VAL A 39 0.77 12.50 -5.44
N CYS A 40 1.23 12.83 -6.65
CA CYS A 40 0.40 12.89 -7.84
C CYS A 40 1.02 12.04 -8.95
N THR A 41 0.34 11.94 -10.08
CA THR A 41 0.85 11.25 -11.27
C THR A 41 1.06 12.21 -12.43
N GLU A 42 2.07 11.95 -13.27
CA GLU A 42 2.33 12.72 -14.49
C GLU A 42 1.59 12.16 -15.73
N GLN A 43 0.88 11.05 -15.56
CA GLN A 43 0.22 10.32 -16.64
C GLN A 43 -1.19 9.88 -16.21
N PRO A 44 -2.12 9.67 -17.16
CA PRO A 44 -3.44 9.15 -16.81
C PRO A 44 -3.33 7.74 -16.23
N ILE A 45 -4.11 7.47 -15.19
CA ILE A 45 -4.26 6.14 -14.56
C ILE A 45 -5.69 5.70 -14.74
N ARG A 46 -5.90 4.46 -15.20
CA ARG A 46 -7.24 3.91 -15.38
C ARG A 46 -7.76 3.30 -14.09
N ARG A 47 -9.08 3.29 -13.93
CA ARG A 47 -9.74 2.53 -12.87
C ARG A 47 -9.29 1.06 -12.90
N GLY A 48 -9.02 0.51 -11.73
CA GLY A 48 -8.54 -0.85 -11.51
C GLY A 48 -7.05 -1.04 -11.79
N GLN A 49 -6.31 0.00 -12.18
CA GLN A 49 -4.87 -0.09 -12.40
C GLN A 49 -4.13 -0.17 -11.07
N TYR A 50 -3.18 -1.09 -10.99
CA TYR A 50 -2.26 -1.23 -9.85
C TYR A 50 -1.31 -0.04 -9.77
N ILE A 51 -1.15 0.51 -8.56
CA ILE A 51 -0.29 1.67 -8.27
C ILE A 51 1.06 1.20 -7.73
N CYS A 52 1.08 0.76 -6.47
CA CYS A 52 2.27 0.25 -5.79
C CYS A 52 1.83 -0.47 -4.50
N ARG A 53 2.79 -1.16 -3.86
CA ARG A 53 2.61 -1.67 -2.49
C ARG A 53 2.88 -0.58 -1.46
N TYR A 54 2.29 -0.70 -0.28
CA TYR A 54 2.83 -0.06 0.92
C TYR A 54 4.00 -0.88 1.44
N THR A 55 5.18 -0.25 1.50
CA THR A 55 6.40 -0.94 1.94
C THR A 55 7.03 -0.19 3.09
N GLY A 56 7.50 -0.94 4.08
CA GLY A 56 8.26 -0.45 5.22
C GLY A 56 8.91 -1.61 5.96
N GLU A 57 9.39 -1.35 7.17
CA GLU A 57 9.86 -2.41 8.07
C GLU A 57 8.64 -3.17 8.60
N LEU A 58 8.66 -4.50 8.54
CA LEU A 58 7.64 -5.32 9.19
C LEU A 58 8.02 -5.49 10.66
N LEU A 59 7.17 -5.00 11.55
CA LEU A 59 7.34 -5.06 13.00
C LEU A 59 6.31 -6.01 13.59
N THR A 60 6.71 -6.71 14.64
CA THR A 60 5.75 -7.36 15.54
C THR A 60 4.98 -6.33 16.35
N PHE A 61 3.82 -6.70 16.88
CA PHE A 61 3.04 -5.84 17.77
C PHE A 61 3.87 -5.24 18.92
N GLN A 62 4.72 -6.06 19.57
CA GLN A 62 5.57 -5.61 20.68
C GLN A 62 6.61 -4.57 20.25
N GLU A 63 7.21 -4.75 19.07
CA GLU A 63 8.16 -3.80 18.52
C GLU A 63 7.48 -2.50 18.10
N SER A 64 6.30 -2.60 17.50
CA SER A 64 5.46 -1.46 17.13
C SER A 64 5.11 -0.63 18.38
N ASP A 65 4.63 -1.27 19.45
CA ASP A 65 4.29 -0.61 20.71
C ASP A 65 5.50 0.03 21.41
N THR A 66 6.68 -0.60 21.33
CA THR A 66 7.91 -0.02 21.88
C THR A 66 8.41 1.19 21.08
N ARG A 67 8.25 1.15 19.75
CA ARG A 67 8.62 2.28 18.86
C ARG A 67 7.54 3.36 18.79
N ASN A 68 6.44 3.14 19.50
CA ASN A 68 5.25 3.98 19.55
C ASN A 68 5.57 5.33 20.20
N THR A 69 6.19 6.21 19.41
CA THR A 69 6.29 7.63 19.71
C THR A 69 5.01 8.31 19.25
N SER A 70 4.64 9.44 19.83
CA SER A 70 3.42 10.22 19.57
C SER A 70 3.13 10.64 18.11
N ASP A 71 3.95 10.20 17.15
CA ASP A 71 3.86 10.53 15.72
C ASP A 71 3.62 9.24 14.91
N MET A 72 2.38 8.74 14.98
CA MET A 72 1.87 7.48 14.38
C MET A 72 1.65 7.55 12.86
N THR A 73 2.25 8.52 12.17
CA THR A 73 1.83 8.91 10.82
C THR A 73 2.16 7.89 9.71
N TYR A 74 2.93 6.83 10.01
CA TYR A 74 3.45 5.90 8.99
C TYR A 74 3.30 4.42 9.34
N LEU A 75 2.53 4.09 10.38
CA LEU A 75 2.22 2.71 10.74
C LEU A 75 0.99 2.22 9.98
N PHE A 76 1.05 0.99 9.48
CA PHE A 76 -0.08 0.32 8.85
C PHE A 76 -0.26 -1.07 9.45
N ASP A 77 -1.36 -1.27 10.16
CA ASP A 77 -1.67 -2.53 10.81
C ASP A 77 -2.18 -3.58 9.82
N LEU A 78 -1.68 -4.81 9.93
CA LEU A 78 -2.11 -5.93 9.07
C LEU A 78 -3.28 -6.68 9.72
N ASP A 79 -4.42 -5.99 9.82
CA ASP A 79 -5.58 -6.41 10.61
C ASP A 79 -6.66 -7.16 9.83
N LYS A 80 -6.52 -7.29 8.50
CA LYS A 80 -7.59 -7.83 7.65
C LYS A 80 -8.13 -9.21 8.09
N GLU A 81 -7.23 -10.10 8.48
CA GLU A 81 -7.58 -11.47 8.89
C GLU A 81 -7.68 -11.60 10.41
N VAL A 82 -7.57 -10.48 11.15
CA VAL A 82 -7.61 -10.43 12.60
C VAL A 82 -9.06 -10.34 13.05
N PRO A 83 -9.51 -11.21 13.99
CA PRO A 83 -10.85 -11.11 14.55
C PRO A 83 -11.12 -9.75 15.19
N ILE A 84 -12.37 -9.30 15.11
CA ILE A 84 -12.80 -8.04 15.75
C ILE A 84 -12.50 -8.10 17.25
N GLY A 85 -11.71 -7.15 17.74
CA GLY A 85 -11.32 -7.04 19.15
C GLY A 85 -9.96 -7.67 19.48
N GLU A 86 -9.29 -8.30 18.53
CA GLU A 86 -7.91 -8.76 18.66
C GLU A 86 -6.92 -7.77 18.04
N GLN A 87 -5.67 -7.84 18.48
CA GLN A 87 -4.59 -6.99 17.97
C GLN A 87 -3.90 -7.68 16.79
N PRO A 88 -3.46 -6.91 15.77
CA PRO A 88 -2.68 -7.45 14.68
C PRO A 88 -1.33 -7.97 15.17
N GLU A 89 -0.88 -9.11 14.63
CA GLU A 89 0.44 -9.66 14.96
C GLU A 89 1.57 -8.79 14.39
N TYR A 90 1.31 -8.17 13.23
CA TYR A 90 2.29 -7.40 12.49
C TYR A 90 1.76 -6.04 12.03
N THR A 91 2.68 -5.08 12.01
CA THR A 91 2.49 -3.71 11.52
C THR A 91 3.61 -3.35 10.56
N ILE A 92 3.31 -2.63 9.48
CA ILE A 92 4.32 -2.07 8.58
C ILE A 92 4.67 -0.65 9.05
N ASP A 93 5.93 -0.41 9.42
CA ASP A 93 6.47 0.90 9.77
C ASP A 93 7.25 1.50 8.58
N ALA A 94 6.69 2.53 7.95
CA ALA A 94 7.33 3.25 6.86
C ALA A 94 8.08 4.52 7.30
N ARG A 95 8.33 4.73 8.60
CA ARG A 95 8.94 5.96 9.13
C ARG A 95 10.36 6.18 8.61
N ARG A 96 11.22 5.16 8.70
CA ARG A 96 12.64 5.24 8.32
C ARG A 96 12.90 4.71 6.92
N TYR A 97 12.25 3.60 6.59
CA TYR A 97 12.38 2.93 5.30
C TYR A 97 10.99 2.75 4.72
N GLY A 98 10.78 3.23 3.50
CA GLY A 98 9.53 3.05 2.79
C GLY A 98 9.61 3.57 1.37
N ASN A 99 8.61 3.26 0.55
CA ASN A 99 8.54 3.74 -0.82
C ASN A 99 7.63 4.97 -0.92
N VAL A 100 7.28 5.37 -2.15
CA VAL A 100 6.45 6.54 -2.43
C VAL A 100 5.07 6.51 -1.76
N SER A 101 4.50 5.35 -1.46
CA SER A 101 3.13 5.26 -0.92
C SER A 101 3.00 5.83 0.49
N ARG A 102 4.12 5.92 1.25
CA ARG A 102 4.13 6.55 2.58
C ARG A 102 3.72 8.03 2.56
N PHE A 103 3.68 8.64 1.36
CA PHE A 103 3.27 10.03 1.15
C PHE A 103 1.86 10.15 0.57
N PHE A 104 1.11 9.05 0.41
CA PHE A 104 -0.30 9.14 0.07
C PHE A 104 -1.07 9.72 1.25
N ASN A 105 -1.87 10.75 0.98
CA ASN A 105 -2.65 11.41 2.01
C ASN A 105 -4.01 10.74 2.21
N HIS A 106 -4.59 10.96 3.39
CA HIS A 106 -5.97 10.60 3.69
C HIS A 106 -6.97 11.42 2.87
N SER A 107 -8.09 10.79 2.49
CA SER A 107 -9.30 11.45 2.01
C SER A 107 -10.53 10.58 2.24
N CYS A 108 -11.65 11.19 2.67
CA CYS A 108 -12.95 10.51 2.78
C CYS A 108 -13.63 10.23 1.43
N ASP A 109 -13.12 10.79 0.34
CA ASP A 109 -13.51 10.46 -1.05
C ASP A 109 -12.24 10.11 -1.84
N PRO A 110 -11.62 8.96 -1.52
CA PRO A 110 -10.31 8.62 -2.05
C PRO A 110 -10.40 8.15 -3.51
N ASN A 111 -9.30 8.30 -4.24
CA ASN A 111 -9.17 7.74 -5.59
C ASN A 111 -8.35 6.43 -5.64
N LEU A 112 -7.81 6.00 -4.50
CA LEU A 112 -7.16 4.71 -4.32
C LEU A 112 -7.94 3.82 -3.35
N THR A 113 -7.82 2.51 -3.54
CA THR A 113 -8.26 1.49 -2.58
C THR A 113 -7.08 0.59 -2.26
N ALA A 114 -6.88 0.32 -0.98
CA ALA A 114 -5.88 -0.62 -0.49
C ALA A 114 -6.47 -2.04 -0.42
N PHE A 115 -5.70 -3.02 -0.86
CA PHE A 115 -6.07 -4.43 -0.81
C PHE A 115 -4.95 -5.24 -0.18
N ALA A 116 -5.30 -6.09 0.78
CA ALA A 116 -4.39 -7.15 1.21
C ALA A 116 -4.13 -8.14 0.07
N ALA A 117 -2.86 -8.43 -0.17
CA ALA A 117 -2.37 -9.26 -1.24
C ALA A 117 -1.40 -10.33 -0.72
N TYR A 118 -1.52 -11.52 -1.28
CA TYR A 118 -0.69 -12.68 -1.02
C TYR A 118 0.11 -12.95 -2.28
N VAL A 119 1.35 -12.45 -2.31
CA VAL A 119 2.21 -12.45 -3.50
C VAL A 119 3.42 -13.33 -3.27
N THR A 120 4.24 -12.98 -2.27
CA THR A 120 5.49 -13.70 -1.98
C THR A 120 5.26 -14.97 -1.17
N HIS A 121 4.31 -14.91 -0.22
CA HIS A 121 3.92 -16.03 0.64
C HIS A 121 2.42 -15.99 0.91
N LEU A 122 1.90 -17.08 1.48
CA LEU A 122 0.47 -17.28 1.75
C LEU A 122 0.11 -17.13 3.24
N ASN A 123 1.03 -16.66 4.09
CA ASN A 123 0.74 -16.40 5.51
C ASN A 123 -0.36 -15.33 5.62
N PRO A 124 -1.55 -15.66 6.16
CA PRO A 124 -2.67 -14.73 6.38
C PRO A 124 -2.30 -13.49 7.20
N MET A 125 -1.38 -13.63 8.16
CA MET A 125 -1.02 -12.56 9.09
C MET A 125 0.01 -11.57 8.52
N MET A 126 0.63 -11.88 7.38
CA MET A 126 1.71 -11.07 6.80
C MET A 126 1.33 -10.52 5.41
N THR A 127 0.07 -10.16 5.19
CA THR A 127 -0.37 -9.67 3.87
C THR A 127 0.45 -8.46 3.40
N GLU A 128 0.72 -8.41 2.09
CA GLU A 128 1.25 -7.21 1.47
C GLU A 128 0.09 -6.24 1.19
N LEU A 129 0.24 -4.95 1.49
CA LEU A 129 -0.78 -3.97 1.15
C LEU A 129 -0.54 -3.42 -0.26
N ALA A 130 -1.51 -3.57 -1.16
CA ALA A 130 -1.42 -3.12 -2.55
C ALA A 130 -2.48 -2.07 -2.88
N PHE A 131 -2.07 -0.94 -3.44
CA PHE A 131 -2.98 0.13 -3.86
C PHE A 131 -3.39 -0.02 -5.32
N PHE A 132 -4.67 0.18 -5.59
CA PHE A 132 -5.26 0.22 -6.92
C PHE A 132 -6.10 1.48 -7.08
N ALA A 133 -6.15 2.04 -8.29
CA ALA A 133 -7.05 3.15 -8.59
C ALA A 133 -8.51 2.67 -8.57
N ASN A 134 -9.39 3.37 -7.85
CA ASN A 134 -10.82 3.05 -7.80
C ASN A 134 -11.65 3.84 -8.83
N CYS A 135 -11.04 4.85 -9.46
CA CYS A 135 -11.59 5.66 -10.54
C CYS A 135 -10.50 6.00 -11.56
N ASP A 136 -10.86 6.62 -12.69
CA ASP A 136 -9.87 7.18 -13.62
C ASP A 136 -9.25 8.44 -12.99
N ILE A 137 -7.92 8.54 -13.05
CA ILE A 137 -7.14 9.62 -12.42
C ILE A 137 -6.38 10.37 -13.50
N MET A 138 -6.61 11.68 -13.57
CA MET A 138 -5.95 12.57 -14.52
C MET A 138 -4.55 12.97 -14.02
N PRO A 139 -3.61 13.30 -14.93
CA PRO A 139 -2.33 13.88 -14.56
C PRO A 139 -2.48 15.08 -13.62
N GLY A 140 -1.61 15.18 -12.63
CA GLY A 140 -1.60 16.23 -11.61
C GLY A 140 -2.61 16.04 -10.46
N LYS A 141 -3.56 15.11 -10.57
CA LYS A 141 -4.48 14.81 -9.46
C LYS A 141 -3.71 14.12 -8.33
N GLU A 142 -3.93 14.58 -7.10
CA GLU A 142 -3.35 13.97 -5.90
C GLU A 142 -3.92 12.57 -5.67
N LEU A 143 -3.07 11.62 -5.33
CA LEU A 143 -3.43 10.25 -4.99
C LEU A 143 -3.71 10.15 -3.48
N THR A 144 -4.90 9.64 -3.14
CA THR A 144 -5.37 9.57 -1.76
C THR A 144 -6.09 8.25 -1.49
N PHE A 145 -6.02 7.79 -0.24
CA PHE A 145 -6.72 6.61 0.25
C PHE A 145 -7.42 6.91 1.58
N ASP A 146 -8.35 6.05 1.99
CA ASP A 146 -8.99 6.14 3.30
C ASP A 146 -8.07 5.48 4.34
N TYR A 147 -7.79 6.19 5.45
CA TYR A 147 -6.80 5.73 6.45
C TYR A 147 -7.43 4.70 7.38
#